data_AF-A0AAW7U635-F1
#
_entry.id   AF-A0AAW7U635-F1
#
_cell.length_a   1.000
_cell.length_b   1.000
_cell.length_c   1.000
_cell.angle_alpha   90.00
_cell.angle_beta   90.00
_cell.angle_gamma   90.00
#
_symmetry.space_group_name_H-M   'P 1'
#
loop_
_entity.id
_entity.type
_entity.pdbx_description
1 polymer ?
#
loop_
_entity_poly.entity_id
_entity_poly.type
_entity_poly.pdbx_seq_one_letter_code
_entity_poly.pdbx_strand_id
1 'polypeptide(L)'
;MKYISINKWPVSNYQKLKRIWNENSIVSLEVGEISFYDDMVSFLINEKDEFAFAILSELAEKDNVPVEILEKIFYTGNLSCQMSVCKNKNLPHSLKYECMKICN
;
A
#
# COMPACT_ATOMS: atom_id res chain seq x y z
N MET A 1 9.20 19.41 5.16
CA MET A 1 8.59 18.37 4.31
C MET A 1 9.67 17.38 3.91
N LYS A 2 9.50 16.09 4.20
CA LYS A 2 10.36 15.02 3.69
C LYS A 2 9.66 14.31 2.55
N TYR A 3 10.46 13.64 1.71
CA TYR A 3 9.97 12.87 0.57
C TYR A 3 10.54 11.46 0.63
N ILE A 4 9.66 10.46 0.48
CA ILE A 4 10.02 9.05 0.34
C ILE A 4 9.47 8.59 -1.01
N SER A 5 10.35 8.05 -1.85
CA SER A 5 9.96 7.41 -3.12
C SER A 5 10.42 5.96 -3.11
N ILE A 6 9.49 5.06 -3.43
CA ILE A 6 9.71 3.63 -3.57
C ILE A 6 9.44 3.27 -5.03
N ASN A 7 10.49 3.26 -5.84
CA ASN A 7 10.42 2.95 -7.27
C ASN A 7 11.12 1.63 -7.63
N LYS A 8 11.60 0.90 -6.62
CA LYS A 8 12.23 -0.40 -6.76
C LYS A 8 12.03 -1.21 -5.50
N TRP A 9 11.90 -2.52 -5.66
CA TRP A 9 11.87 -3.47 -4.56
C TRP A 9 12.88 -4.59 -4.80
N PRO A 10 13.63 -5.05 -3.78
CA PRO A 10 13.63 -4.61 -2.38
C PRO A 10 14.23 -3.21 -2.20
N VAL A 11 13.69 -2.44 -1.24
CA VAL A 11 14.29 -1.16 -0.84
C VAL A 11 15.49 -1.40 0.07
N SER A 12 16.66 -0.92 -0.33
CA SER A 12 17.93 -1.18 0.37
C SER A 12 18.02 -0.58 1.77
N ASN A 13 17.11 0.33 2.15
CA ASN A 13 17.17 1.09 3.40
C ASN A 13 15.80 1.18 4.10
N TYR A 14 14.98 0.12 4.06
CA TYR A 14 13.62 0.13 4.61
C TYR A 14 13.52 0.75 6.01
N GLN A 15 14.37 0.29 6.95
CA GLN A 15 14.35 0.78 8.34
C GLN A 15 14.69 2.28 8.46
N LYS A 16 15.57 2.80 7.60
CA LYS A 16 15.88 4.23 7.55
C LYS A 16 14.68 5.03 7.03
N LEU A 17 13.98 4.53 6.02
CA LEU A 17 12.76 5.17 5.49
C LEU A 17 11.63 5.15 6.52
N LYS A 18 11.43 4.02 7.20
CA LYS A 18 10.49 3.88 8.32
C LYS A 18 10.79 4.87 9.44
N ARG A 19 12.07 5.05 9.78
CA ARG A 19 12.48 6.07 10.74
C ARG A 19 12.15 7.50 10.27
N ILE A 20 12.41 7.82 9.00
CA ILE A 20 12.03 9.12 8.42
C ILE A 20 10.51 9.33 8.51
N TRP A 21 9.71 8.31 8.20
CA TRP A 21 8.25 8.37 8.34
C TRP A 21 7.83 8.70 9.77
N ASN A 22 8.35 7.97 10.76
CA ASN A 22 7.96 8.12 12.16
C ASN A 22 8.45 9.42 12.82
N GLU A 23 9.63 9.93 12.43
CA GLU A 23 10.26 11.10 13.05
C GLU A 23 9.77 12.43 12.47
N ASN A 24 8.97 12.42 11.40
CA ASN A 24 8.58 13.64 10.70
C ASN A 24 7.05 13.72 10.59
N SER A 25 6.46 14.83 11.04
CA SER A 25 5.01 15.05 10.98
C SER A 25 4.47 15.30 9.56
N ILE A 26 5.35 15.64 8.61
CA ILE A 26 4.98 15.92 7.22
C ILE A 26 5.95 15.19 6.27
N VAL A 27 5.49 14.07 5.74
CA VAL A 27 6.19 13.23 4.75
C VAL A 27 5.27 12.97 3.57
N SER A 28 5.78 13.23 2.37
CA SER A 28 5.14 12.78 1.14
C SER A 28 5.72 11.42 0.76
N LEU A 29 4.85 10.45 0.49
CA LEU A 29 5.20 9.11 0.06
C LEU A 29 4.72 8.92 -1.38
N GLU A 30 5.57 8.35 -2.21
CA GLU A 30 5.23 7.92 -3.56
C GLU A 30 5.71 6.50 -3.79
N VAL A 31 4.81 5.64 -4.25
CA VAL A 31 5.16 4.31 -4.76
C VAL A 31 5.10 4.37 -6.29
N GLY A 32 6.21 4.08 -6.95
CA GLY A 32 6.30 3.99 -8.41
C GLY A 32 5.78 2.66 -8.95
N GLU A 33 5.93 2.43 -10.25
CA GLU A 33 5.69 1.09 -10.82
C GLU A 33 6.76 0.12 -10.35
N ILE A 34 6.34 -1.03 -9.82
CA ILE A 34 7.24 -2.05 -9.25
C ILE A 34 6.93 -3.38 -9.91
N SER A 35 7.95 -4.03 -10.45
CA SER A 35 7.81 -5.25 -11.25
C SER A 35 7.53 -6.52 -10.43
N PHE A 36 7.66 -6.45 -9.11
CA PHE A 36 7.61 -7.60 -8.19
C PHE A 36 6.71 -7.29 -6.98
N TYR A 37 5.40 -7.33 -7.19
CA TYR A 37 4.43 -7.02 -6.12
C TYR A 37 4.40 -8.07 -5.02
N ASP A 38 4.54 -9.36 -5.33
CA ASP A 38 4.33 -10.43 -4.34
C ASP A 38 5.32 -10.39 -3.17
N ASP A 39 6.61 -10.28 -3.45
CA ASP A 39 7.66 -10.21 -2.43
C ASP A 39 7.51 -8.94 -1.58
N MET A 40 7.23 -7.81 -2.24
CA MET A 40 7.01 -6.53 -1.57
C MET A 40 5.80 -6.59 -0.64
N VAL A 41 4.65 -7.00 -1.16
CA VAL A 41 3.39 -7.03 -0.43
C VAL A 41 3.48 -8.02 0.73
N SER A 42 4.09 -9.20 0.52
CA SER A 42 4.30 -10.17 1.60
C SER A 42 5.19 -9.63 2.71
N PHE A 43 6.29 -8.95 2.36
CA PHE A 43 7.16 -8.31 3.34
C PHE A 43 6.41 -7.23 4.13
N LEU A 44 5.71 -6.31 3.45
CA LEU A 44 5.01 -5.20 4.09
C LEU A 44 3.86 -5.68 4.99
N ILE A 45 3.11 -6.69 4.55
CA ILE A 45 2.07 -7.34 5.38
C ILE A 45 2.69 -7.98 6.63
N ASN A 46 3.92 -8.46 6.58
CA ASN A 46 4.59 -9.03 7.74
C ASN A 46 5.10 -7.95 8.71
N GLU A 47 5.50 -6.78 8.21
CA GLU A 47 5.92 -5.65 9.06
C GLU A 47 4.77 -5.12 9.94
N LYS A 48 3.53 -5.14 9.44
CA LYS A 48 2.29 -4.80 10.19
C LYS A 48 2.35 -3.46 10.93
N ASP A 49 3.05 -2.48 10.38
CA ASP A 49 3.18 -1.14 10.95
C ASP A 49 2.57 -0.07 10.05
N GLU A 50 2.44 1.15 10.57
CA GLU A 50 1.82 2.27 9.86
C GLU A 50 2.57 2.65 8.58
N PHE A 51 3.91 2.57 8.56
CA PHE A 51 4.68 2.86 7.37
C PHE A 51 4.46 1.81 6.29
N ALA A 52 4.43 0.53 6.67
CA ALA A 52 4.13 -0.57 5.77
C ALA A 52 2.75 -0.42 5.14
N PHE A 53 1.72 -0.12 5.95
CA PHE A 53 0.36 0.10 5.47
C PHE A 53 0.22 1.37 4.63
N ALA A 54 0.98 2.43 4.92
CA ALA A 54 1.03 3.61 4.05
C ALA A 54 1.54 3.26 2.65
N ILE A 55 2.61 2.46 2.55
CA ILE A 55 3.13 1.99 1.26
C ILE A 55 2.09 1.13 0.52
N LEU A 56 1.43 0.20 1.23
CA LEU A 56 0.40 -0.65 0.63
C LEU A 56 -0.82 0.15 0.17
N SER A 57 -1.20 1.21 0.89
CA SER A 57 -2.32 2.08 0.53
C SER A 57 -1.98 2.88 -0.73
N GLU A 58 -0.79 3.50 -0.80
CA GLU A 58 -0.29 4.20 -1.99
C GLU A 58 -0.18 3.28 -3.22
N LEU A 59 0.25 2.03 -3.00
CA LEU A 59 0.27 1.03 -4.05
C LEU A 59 -1.15 0.72 -4.53
N ALA A 60 -2.09 0.48 -3.61
CA ALA A 60 -3.45 0.08 -3.93
C ALA A 60 -4.24 1.12 -4.72
N GLU A 61 -3.81 2.39 -4.76
CA GLU A 61 -4.44 3.43 -5.57
C GLU A 61 -3.95 3.45 -7.03
N LYS A 62 -2.94 2.65 -7.40
CA LYS A 62 -2.42 2.61 -8.77
C LYS A 62 -3.34 1.83 -9.71
N ASP A 63 -3.47 2.30 -10.94
CA ASP A 63 -4.38 1.72 -11.93
C ASP A 63 -3.95 0.31 -12.40
N ASN A 64 -2.65 -0.01 -12.35
CA ASN A 64 -2.08 -1.24 -12.93
C ASN A 64 -1.74 -2.33 -11.89
N VAL A 65 -2.33 -2.29 -10.70
CA VAL A 65 -2.10 -3.32 -9.68
C VAL A 65 -2.89 -4.60 -10.02
N PRO A 66 -2.26 -5.78 -10.03
CA PRO A 66 -2.96 -7.04 -10.28
C PRO A 66 -4.09 -7.28 -9.28
N VAL A 67 -5.15 -7.96 -9.73
CA VAL A 67 -6.33 -8.26 -8.91
C VAL A 67 -5.94 -9.03 -7.66
N GLU A 68 -5.12 -10.09 -7.76
CA GLU A 68 -4.71 -10.85 -6.58
C GLU A 68 -3.95 -10.02 -5.55
N ILE A 69 -3.21 -8.99 -5.99
CA ILE A 69 -2.48 -8.08 -5.11
C ILE A 69 -3.45 -7.15 -4.39
N LEU A 70 -4.43 -6.58 -5.11
CA LEU A 70 -5.47 -5.74 -4.49
C LEU A 70 -6.29 -6.52 -3.46
N GLU A 71 -6.67 -7.76 -3.77
CA GLU A 71 -7.38 -8.63 -2.83
C GLU A 71 -6.53 -8.94 -1.59
N LYS A 72 -5.25 -9.29 -1.80
CA LYS A 72 -4.32 -9.55 -0.70
C LYS A 72 -4.17 -8.33 0.21
N ILE A 73 -4.00 -7.13 -0.36
CA ILE A 73 -3.91 -5.87 0.40
C ILE A 73 -5.22 -5.61 1.15
N PHE A 74 -6.37 -5.81 0.52
CA PHE A 74 -7.68 -5.57 1.13
C PHE A 74 -7.91 -6.44 2.38
N TYR A 75 -7.64 -7.74 2.29
CA TYR A 75 -7.93 -8.68 3.38
C TYR A 75 -6.88 -8.71 4.50
N THR A 76 -5.66 -8.23 4.23
CA THR A 76 -4.55 -8.30 5.21
C THR A 76 -4.06 -6.93 5.69
N GLY A 77 -4.41 -5.86 4.97
CA GLY A 77 -4.08 -4.49 5.32
C GLY A 77 -4.98 -3.92 6.42
N ASN A 78 -4.68 -2.69 6.82
CA ASN A 78 -5.52 -1.92 7.74
C ASN A 78 -6.69 -1.23 7.01
N LEU A 79 -7.50 -0.46 7.75
CA LEU A 79 -8.61 0.28 7.17
C LEU A 79 -8.19 1.24 6.05
N SER A 80 -7.02 1.90 6.17
CA SER A 80 -6.50 2.76 5.09
C SER A 80 -6.24 1.97 3.82
N CYS A 81 -5.63 0.78 3.92
CA CYS A 81 -5.43 -0.11 2.79
C CYS A 81 -6.75 -0.49 2.13
N GLN A 82 -7.74 -0.89 2.93
CA GLN A 82 -9.09 -1.24 2.44
C GLN A 82 -9.74 -0.08 1.69
N MET A 83 -9.72 1.12 2.28
CA MET A 83 -10.28 2.32 1.65
C MET A 83 -9.57 2.68 0.35
N SER A 84 -8.25 2.57 0.29
CA SER A 84 -7.48 2.82 -0.94
C SER A 84 -7.80 1.80 -2.03
N VAL A 85 -7.91 0.51 -1.69
CA VAL A 85 -8.40 -0.51 -2.65
C VAL A 85 -9.81 -0.16 -3.15
N CYS A 86 -10.73 0.22 -2.26
CA CYS A 86 -12.10 0.57 -2.64
C CYS A 86 -12.22 1.83 -3.51
N LYS A 87 -11.23 2.73 -3.43
CA LYS A 87 -11.13 3.93 -4.27
C LYS A 87 -10.43 3.68 -5.61
N ASN A 88 -9.78 2.52 -5.78
CA ASN A 88 -9.12 2.18 -7.03
C ASN A 88 -10.13 2.18 -8.18
N LYS A 89 -9.82 2.90 -9.28
CA LYS A 89 -10.70 3.02 -10.45
C LYS A 89 -10.97 1.68 -11.12
N ASN A 90 -10.02 0.76 -11.00
CA ASN A 90 -10.06 -0.60 -11.51
C ASN A 90 -10.42 -1.62 -10.41
N LEU A 91 -11.25 -1.21 -9.43
CA LEU A 91 -11.72 -2.05 -8.32
C LEU A 91 -12.18 -3.44 -8.84
N PRO A 92 -11.55 -4.53 -8.35
CA PRO A 92 -11.96 -5.88 -8.71
C PRO A 92 -13.43 -6.16 -8.41
N HIS A 93 -14.10 -6.86 -9.33
CA HIS A 93 -15.51 -7.23 -9.16
C HIS A 93 -15.75 -8.02 -7.86
N SER A 94 -14.82 -8.91 -7.51
CA SER A 94 -14.80 -9.70 -6.28
C SER A 94 -14.87 -8.85 -5.00
N LEU A 95 -14.33 -7.63 -5.03
CA LEU A 95 -14.25 -6.74 -3.87
C LEU A 95 -15.39 -5.72 -3.78
N LYS A 96 -16.24 -5.59 -4.82
CA LYS A 96 -17.29 -4.55 -4.86
C LYS A 96 -18.23 -4.62 -3.66
N TYR A 97 -18.68 -5.82 -3.30
CA TYR A 97 -19.61 -6.00 -2.18
C TYR A 97 -18.95 -5.71 -0.83
N GLU A 98 -17.69 -6.13 -0.64
CA GLU A 98 -16.96 -5.87 0.60
C GLU A 98 -16.68 -4.37 0.76
N CYS A 99 -16.34 -3.67 -0.31
CA CYS A 99 -16.16 -2.22 -0.29
C CYS A 99 -17.44 -1.45 0.08
N MET A 100 -18.62 -1.91 -0.35
CA MET A 100 -19.89 -1.30 0.05
C MET A 100 -20.12 -1.37 1.56
N LYS A 101 -19.60 -2.39 2.25
CA LYS A 101 -19.75 -2.50 3.72
C LYS A 101 -18.85 -1.54 4.49
N ILE A 102 -17.73 -1.14 3.90
CA ILE A 102 -16.71 -0.29 4.54
C ILE A 102 -17.00 1.20 4.32
N CYS A 103 -17.61 1.54 3.17
CA CYS A 103 -17.92 2.93 2.81
C CYS A 103 -19.28 3.43 3.31
N ASN A 104 -20.05 2.59 4.01
CA ASN A 104 -21.31 2.94 4.69
C ASN A 104 -21.06 3.25 6.17
#